data_AF-A0A529WXZ7-F1
#
_entry.id   AF-A0A529WXZ7-F1
#
_cell.length_a   1.000
_cell.length_b   1.000
_cell.length_c   1.000
_cell.angle_alpha   90.00
_cell.angle_beta   90.00
_cell.angle_gamma   90.00
#
_symmetry.space_group_name_H-M   'P 1'
#
loop_
_entity.id
_entity.type
_entity.pdbx_description
1 polymer ?
#
loop_
_entity_poly.entity_id
_entity_poly.type
_entity_poly.pdbx_seq_one_letter_code
_entity_poly.pdbx_strand_id
1 'polypeptide(L)'
;MSTQHPLSDSVTAEYWPDADPAVIRRQFDALMAAERREWLIRKNGYFYRPNRAGYTLEKVAAGRYTKAEADREAAIEPENFTVLHESEVPDAPEAESLKAEVAALQSRITAMTRDMSQNYRGRRLMVCHAADDLHRAIDALGVEDGSQLPPPEGLPTKPSPAIKRELQNSVANLLRLILLHNDGQISHQTLKRF
;
A
#
# COMPACT_ATOMS: atom_id res chain seq x y z
N MET A 1 -2.07 31.81 -21.05
CA MET A 1 -2.01 31.26 -19.68
C MET A 1 -1.01 30.12 -19.70
N SER A 2 0.19 30.30 -19.14
CA SER A 2 1.21 29.24 -19.12
C SER A 2 0.86 28.23 -18.04
N THR A 3 0.51 27.01 -18.44
CA THR A 3 0.42 25.85 -17.54
C THR A 3 1.81 25.58 -16.98
N GLN A 4 1.97 25.68 -15.65
CA GLN A 4 3.22 25.33 -14.98
C GLN A 4 3.52 23.84 -15.21
N HIS A 5 4.78 23.55 -15.56
CA HIS A 5 5.27 22.18 -15.71
C HIS A 5 5.26 21.46 -14.35
N PRO A 6 4.88 20.17 -14.28
CA PRO A 6 4.73 19.43 -13.01
C PRO A 6 6.02 19.30 -12.20
N LEU A 7 7.19 19.35 -12.86
CA LEU A 7 8.49 19.50 -12.21
C LEU A 7 8.91 20.98 -12.21
N SER A 8 8.91 21.60 -11.03
CA SER A 8 9.47 22.94 -10.81
C SER A 8 10.99 22.89 -10.62
N ASP A 9 11.66 24.04 -10.78
CA ASP A 9 13.11 24.14 -10.54
C ASP A 9 13.49 23.78 -9.09
N SER A 10 12.63 24.11 -8.13
CA SER A 10 12.87 23.77 -6.72
C SER A 10 12.85 22.26 -6.48
N VAL A 11 11.90 21.55 -7.09
CA VAL A 11 11.81 20.08 -6.99
C VAL A 11 13.00 19.44 -7.68
N THR A 12 13.39 19.92 -8.87
CA THR A 12 14.56 19.38 -9.55
C THR A 12 15.85 19.60 -8.76
N ALA A 13 16.06 20.79 -8.19
CA ALA A 13 17.25 21.09 -7.39
C ALA A 13 17.31 20.28 -6.07
N GLU A 14 16.16 19.94 -5.48
CA GLU A 14 16.08 19.11 -4.27
C GLU A 14 16.53 17.67 -4.53
N TYR A 15 16.10 17.06 -5.63
CA TYR A 15 16.38 15.66 -5.94
C TYR A 15 17.61 15.45 -6.84
N TRP A 16 17.97 16.45 -7.66
CA TRP A 16 19.10 16.43 -8.60
C TRP A 16 19.83 17.79 -8.62
N PRO A 17 20.58 18.14 -7.56
CA PRO A 17 21.17 19.47 -7.39
C PRO A 17 22.19 19.86 -8.47
N ASP A 18 22.84 18.87 -9.08
CA ASP A 18 23.86 19.09 -10.13
C ASP A 18 23.29 19.00 -11.55
N ALA A 19 22.00 18.72 -11.72
CA ALA A 19 21.36 18.58 -13.01
C ALA A 19 20.73 19.90 -13.46
N ASP A 20 20.84 20.19 -14.77
CA ASP A 20 20.10 21.30 -15.38
C ASP A 20 18.59 20.99 -15.37
N PRO A 21 17.75 21.80 -14.70
CA PRO A 21 16.30 21.60 -14.68
C PRO A 21 15.66 21.53 -16.06
N ALA A 22 16.19 22.25 -17.05
CA ALA A 22 15.68 22.19 -18.42
C ALA A 22 15.91 20.81 -19.06
N VAL A 23 17.05 20.17 -18.77
CA VAL A 23 17.36 18.82 -19.25
C VAL A 23 16.45 17.79 -18.58
N ILE A 24 16.26 17.88 -17.27
CA ILE A 24 15.37 16.98 -16.53
C ILE A 24 13.92 17.11 -17.00
N ARG A 25 13.41 18.33 -17.20
CA ARG A 25 12.06 18.53 -17.76
C ARG A 25 11.96 17.94 -19.16
N ARG A 26 12.96 18.15 -20.01
CA ARG A 26 12.97 17.57 -21.37
C ARG A 26 12.97 16.04 -21.35
N GLN A 27 13.72 15.43 -20.43
CA GLN A 27 13.73 13.97 -20.25
C GLN A 27 12.42 13.46 -19.67
N PHE A 28 11.85 14.18 -18.70
CA PHE A 28 10.55 13.89 -18.13
C PHE A 28 9.45 14.00 -19.18
N ASP A 29 9.40 15.10 -19.93
CA ASP A 29 8.48 15.27 -21.06
C ASP A 29 8.70 14.20 -22.11
N ALA A 30 9.95 13.83 -22.41
CA ALA A 30 10.24 12.74 -23.34
C ALA A 30 9.77 11.38 -22.80
N LEU A 31 9.92 11.09 -21.51
CA LEU A 31 9.40 9.87 -20.86
C LEU A 31 7.86 9.88 -20.87
N MET A 32 7.25 10.99 -20.47
CA MET A 32 5.80 11.15 -20.44
C MET A 32 5.19 11.11 -21.84
N ALA A 33 5.89 11.63 -22.86
CA ALA A 33 5.49 11.54 -24.26
C ALA A 33 5.79 10.17 -24.88
N ALA A 34 6.81 9.45 -24.39
CA ALA A 34 7.19 8.13 -24.89
C ALA A 34 6.30 6.99 -24.38
N GLU A 35 5.59 7.15 -23.27
CA GLU A 35 5.12 5.96 -22.52
C GLU A 35 3.63 5.67 -22.50
N ARG A 36 2.76 6.53 -23.06
CA ARG A 36 1.33 6.18 -23.11
C ARG A 36 0.91 5.68 -24.48
N ARG A 37 0.87 4.35 -24.57
CA ARG A 37 0.22 3.63 -25.66
C ARG A 37 -1.28 3.63 -25.44
N GLU A 38 -1.90 4.78 -25.66
CA GLU A 38 -3.34 5.03 -25.44
C GLU A 38 -4.09 5.43 -26.73
N TRP A 39 -3.38 5.43 -27.86
CA TRP A 39 -3.96 5.74 -29.17
C TRP A 39 -4.31 4.47 -29.94
N LEU A 40 -5.43 4.55 -30.65
CA LEU A 40 -6.00 3.54 -31.52
C LEU A 40 -5.94 4.02 -32.96
N ILE A 41 -5.69 3.08 -33.87
CA ILE A 41 -5.73 3.32 -35.32
C ILE A 41 -6.93 2.57 -35.86
N ARG A 42 -7.80 3.25 -36.62
CA ARG A 42 -9.00 2.66 -37.23
C ARG A 42 -8.94 2.81 -38.76
N LYS A 43 -9.24 1.75 -39.51
CA LYS A 43 -9.37 1.75 -40.97
C LYS A 43 -10.74 1.22 -41.37
N ASN A 44 -11.53 2.02 -42.09
CA ASN A 44 -12.86 1.62 -42.59
C ASN A 44 -13.75 0.91 -41.54
N GLY A 45 -13.74 1.40 -40.30
CA GLY A 45 -14.54 0.84 -39.21
C GLY A 45 -13.85 -0.21 -38.34
N TYR A 46 -12.68 -0.73 -38.73
CA TYR A 46 -11.93 -1.76 -37.99
C TYR A 46 -10.70 -1.19 -37.30
N PHE A 47 -10.37 -1.67 -36.11
CA PHE A 47 -9.15 -1.31 -35.39
C PHE A 47 -7.93 -2.09 -35.89
N TYR A 48 -6.78 -1.44 -35.90
CA TYR A 48 -5.51 -2.07 -36.18
C TYR A 48 -5.05 -2.91 -34.99
N ARG A 49 -4.71 -4.19 -35.21
CA ARG A 49 -4.19 -5.10 -34.16
C ARG A 49 -2.76 -4.72 -33.76
N PRO A 50 -2.28 -5.14 -32.58
CA PRO A 50 -0.87 -4.97 -32.20
C PRO A 50 0.07 -5.53 -33.26
N ASN A 51 1.25 -4.93 -33.42
CA ASN A 51 2.31 -5.37 -34.33
C ASN A 51 1.87 -5.46 -35.81
N ARG A 52 0.89 -4.65 -36.24
CA ARG A 52 0.35 -4.67 -37.61
C ARG A 52 -0.21 -6.04 -38.04
N ALA A 53 -0.65 -6.86 -37.10
CA ALA A 53 -1.14 -8.22 -37.34
C ALA A 53 -2.58 -8.26 -37.94
N GLY A 54 -2.93 -7.31 -38.80
CA GLY A 54 -4.26 -7.17 -39.40
C GLY A 54 -5.22 -6.32 -38.58
N TYR A 55 -6.53 -6.56 -38.78
CA TYR A 55 -7.61 -5.72 -38.24
C TYR A 55 -8.53 -6.50 -37.30
N THR A 56 -9.26 -5.79 -36.45
CA THR A 56 -10.28 -6.34 -35.54
C THR A 56 -11.46 -5.38 -35.38
N LEU A 57 -12.65 -5.91 -35.09
CA LEU A 57 -13.81 -5.09 -34.72
C LEU A 57 -13.79 -4.69 -33.24
N GLU A 58 -13.07 -5.44 -32.41
CA GLU A 58 -13.10 -5.29 -30.96
C GLU A 58 -11.99 -4.35 -30.48
N LYS A 59 -12.38 -3.28 -29.76
CA LYS A 59 -11.45 -2.32 -29.14
C LYS A 59 -10.46 -3.00 -28.17
N VAL A 60 -10.90 -4.03 -27.46
CA VAL A 60 -10.07 -4.77 -26.49
C VAL A 60 -8.94 -5.54 -27.17
N ALA A 61 -9.14 -5.99 -28.41
CA ALA A 61 -8.13 -6.67 -29.22
C ALA A 61 -7.29 -5.70 -30.08
N ALA A 62 -7.59 -4.39 -30.03
CA ALA A 62 -6.89 -3.38 -30.80
C ALA A 62 -5.49 -3.11 -30.24
N GLY A 63 -4.56 -2.81 -31.14
CA GLY A 63 -3.24 -2.31 -30.81
C GLY A 63 -3.32 -0.99 -30.07
N ARG A 64 -2.33 -0.78 -29.20
CA ARG A 64 -2.16 0.42 -28.41
C ARG A 64 -0.88 1.10 -28.87
N TYR A 65 -1.00 2.33 -29.34
CA TYR A 65 0.06 3.07 -30.00
C TYR A 65 0.30 4.39 -29.27
N THR A 66 1.52 4.89 -29.38
CA THR A 66 1.78 6.30 -29.07
C THR A 66 1.12 7.19 -30.13
N LYS A 67 0.84 8.45 -29.79
CA LYS A 67 0.27 9.40 -30.74
C LYS A 67 1.11 9.49 -32.02
N ALA A 68 2.42 9.59 -31.87
CA ALA A 68 3.36 9.68 -32.99
C ALA A 68 3.42 8.41 -33.85
N GLU A 69 3.20 7.22 -33.28
CA GLU A 69 3.04 5.99 -34.08
C GLU A 69 1.73 5.99 -34.86
N ALA A 70 0.62 6.36 -34.20
CA ALA A 70 -0.69 6.41 -34.83
C ALA A 70 -0.75 7.44 -35.96
N ASP A 71 -0.23 8.64 -35.74
CA ASP A 71 -0.16 9.71 -36.74
C ASP A 71 0.71 9.31 -37.95
N ARG A 72 1.84 8.63 -37.71
CA ARG A 72 2.71 8.12 -38.78
C ARG A 72 2.01 7.07 -39.64
N GLU A 73 1.26 6.15 -39.03
CA GLU A 73 0.53 5.12 -39.78
C GLU A 73 -0.65 5.74 -40.56
N ALA A 74 -1.37 6.69 -39.94
CA ALA A 74 -2.47 7.38 -40.60
C ALA A 74 -2.03 8.25 -41.78
N ALA A 75 -0.79 8.77 -41.75
CA ALA A 75 -0.22 9.52 -42.87
C ALA A 75 -0.01 8.67 -44.15
N ILE A 76 -0.02 7.33 -44.05
CA ILE A 76 0.16 6.44 -45.21
C ILE A 76 -1.05 6.50 -46.15
N GLU A 77 -2.27 6.46 -45.60
CA GLU A 77 -3.52 6.62 -46.35
C GLU A 77 -4.49 7.52 -45.54
N PRO A 78 -4.33 8.86 -45.59
CA PRO A 78 -5.06 9.79 -44.73
C PRO A 78 -6.59 9.73 -44.86
N GLU A 79 -7.09 9.29 -46.02
CA GLU A 79 -8.53 9.17 -46.29
C GLU A 79 -9.14 7.90 -45.68
N ASN A 80 -8.32 6.88 -45.38
CA ASN A 80 -8.78 5.59 -44.90
C ASN A 80 -8.52 5.37 -43.40
N PHE A 81 -7.52 6.05 -42.84
CA PHE A 81 -7.12 5.89 -41.45
C PHE A 81 -7.65 7.01 -40.55
N THR A 82 -8.13 6.64 -39.37
CA THR A 82 -8.51 7.57 -38.31
C THR A 82 -7.74 7.24 -37.05
N VAL A 83 -7.14 8.26 -36.45
CA VAL A 83 -6.46 8.19 -35.16
C VAL A 83 -7.43 8.60 -34.07
N LEU A 84 -7.62 7.74 -33.07
CA LEU A 84 -8.59 7.94 -31.98
C LEU A 84 -7.87 7.74 -30.65
N HIS A 85 -8.16 8.58 -29.67
CA HIS A 85 -7.73 8.32 -28.30
C HIS A 85 -8.60 7.22 -27.67
N GLU A 86 -8.06 6.34 -26.81
CA GLU A 86 -8.86 5.21 -26.30
C GLU A 86 -10.10 5.65 -25.51
N SER A 87 -10.11 6.85 -24.94
CA SER A 87 -11.26 7.42 -24.22
C SER A 87 -12.40 7.87 -25.14
N GLU A 88 -12.12 8.11 -26.42
CA GLU A 88 -13.13 8.55 -27.40
C GLU A 88 -13.95 7.37 -27.93
N VAL A 89 -13.40 6.15 -27.80
CA VAL A 89 -14.08 4.93 -28.22
C VAL A 89 -14.73 4.29 -27.00
N PRO A 90 -16.06 4.15 -26.95
CA PRO A 90 -16.70 3.48 -25.83
C PRO A 90 -16.25 2.02 -25.77
N ASP A 91 -16.07 1.51 -24.55
CA ASP A 91 -15.81 0.08 -24.35
C ASP A 91 -17.07 -0.74 -24.61
N ALA A 92 -16.88 -2.05 -24.81
CA ALA A 92 -18.01 -2.97 -24.93
C ALA A 92 -18.86 -2.92 -23.63
N PRO A 93 -20.19 -3.08 -23.71
CA PRO A 93 -21.07 -3.04 -22.53
C PRO A 93 -20.64 -4.02 -21.43
N GLU A 94 -20.13 -5.18 -21.83
CA GLU A 94 -19.60 -6.22 -20.93
C GLU A 94 -18.35 -5.74 -20.18
N ALA A 95 -17.45 -5.01 -20.85
CA ALA A 95 -16.24 -4.46 -20.23
C ALA A 95 -16.58 -3.36 -19.22
N GLU A 96 -17.59 -2.53 -19.51
CA GLU A 96 -18.08 -1.52 -18.56
C GLU A 96 -18.73 -2.17 -17.32
N SER A 97 -19.52 -3.22 -17.52
CA SER A 97 -20.07 -4.02 -16.41
C SER A 97 -18.98 -4.61 -15.52
N LEU A 98 -17.93 -5.19 -16.12
CA LEU A 98 -16.79 -5.75 -15.39
C LEU A 98 -16.01 -4.67 -14.63
N LYS A 99 -15.77 -3.49 -15.22
CA LYS A 99 -15.14 -2.37 -14.52
C LYS A 99 -15.94 -1.93 -13.29
N ALA A 100 -17.26 -1.86 -13.41
CA ALA A 100 -18.13 -1.51 -12.28
C ALA A 100 -18.03 -2.55 -11.15
N GLU A 101 -18.00 -3.84 -11.49
CA GLU A 101 -17.83 -4.91 -10.52
C GLU A 101 -16.45 -4.86 -9.84
N VAL A 102 -15.37 -4.62 -10.60
CA VAL A 102 -14.02 -4.45 -10.06
C VAL A 102 -13.96 -3.25 -9.11
N ALA A 103 -14.56 -2.11 -9.46
CA ALA A 103 -14.62 -0.93 -8.60
C ALA A 103 -15.39 -1.20 -7.30
N ALA A 104 -16.47 -1.97 -7.37
CA ALA A 104 -17.23 -2.41 -6.19
C ALA A 104 -16.40 -3.34 -5.30
N LEU A 105 -15.66 -4.29 -5.89
CA LEU A 105 -14.76 -5.18 -5.16
C LEU A 105 -13.61 -4.42 -4.49
N GLN A 106 -12.99 -3.47 -5.18
CA GLN A 106 -11.94 -2.61 -4.61
C GLN A 106 -12.45 -1.78 -3.43
N SER A 107 -13.67 -1.25 -3.55
CA SER A 107 -14.33 -0.53 -2.46
C SER A 107 -14.56 -1.43 -1.25
N ARG A 108 -15.01 -2.69 -1.47
CA ARG A 108 -15.19 -3.69 -0.40
C ARG A 108 -13.88 -4.06 0.27
N ILE A 109 -12.82 -4.30 -0.50
CA ILE A 109 -11.49 -4.61 0.04
C ILE A 109 -11.00 -3.44 0.90
N THR A 110 -11.10 -2.21 0.39
CA THR A 110 -10.67 -1.00 1.12
C THR A 110 -11.45 -0.83 2.42
N ALA A 111 -12.76 -1.07 2.41
CA ALA A 111 -13.60 -1.02 3.60
C ALA A 111 -13.18 -2.11 4.62
N MET A 112 -12.95 -3.34 4.16
CA MET A 112 -12.50 -4.46 5.01
C MET A 112 -11.12 -4.19 5.61
N THR A 113 -10.16 -3.68 4.83
CA THR A 113 -8.83 -3.31 5.33
C THR A 113 -8.91 -2.18 6.37
N ARG A 114 -9.78 -1.19 6.14
CA ARG A 114 -10.04 -0.12 7.13
C ARG A 114 -10.65 -0.68 8.41
N ASP A 115 -11.67 -1.52 8.32
CA ASP A 115 -12.33 -2.13 9.47
C ASP A 115 -11.37 -3.02 10.28
N MET A 116 -10.57 -3.85 9.59
CA MET A 116 -9.51 -4.62 10.22
C MET A 116 -8.55 -3.68 10.98
N SER A 117 -8.04 -2.62 10.35
CA SER A 117 -7.12 -1.68 11.01
C SER A 117 -7.71 -0.98 12.25
N GLN A 118 -9.02 -0.73 12.26
CA GLN A 118 -9.73 -0.12 13.38
C GLN A 118 -9.96 -1.15 14.51
N ASN A 119 -10.33 -2.39 14.17
CA ASN A 119 -10.48 -3.48 15.12
C ASN A 119 -9.13 -3.94 15.73
N TYR A 120 -8.02 -3.79 14.99
CA TYR A 120 -6.66 -4.00 15.51
C TYR A 120 -6.29 -3.00 16.63
N ARG A 121 -6.77 -1.75 16.59
CA ARG A 121 -6.57 -0.80 17.71
C ARG A 121 -7.27 -1.26 19.00
N GLY A 122 -8.44 -1.90 18.88
CA GLY A 122 -9.14 -2.51 20.02
C GLY A 122 -8.35 -3.67 20.64
N ARG A 123 -7.74 -4.53 19.81
CA ARG A 123 -6.86 -5.62 20.30
C ARG A 123 -5.58 -5.10 20.96
N ARG A 124 -5.01 -4.00 20.45
CA ARG A 124 -3.87 -3.31 21.08
C ARG A 124 -4.23 -2.78 22.47
N LEU A 125 -5.45 -2.26 22.66
CA LEU A 125 -5.94 -1.83 23.99
C LEU A 125 -6.10 -3.02 24.95
N MET A 126 -6.67 -4.15 24.49
CA MET A 126 -6.81 -5.35 25.32
C MET A 126 -5.46 -5.95 25.73
N VAL A 127 -4.48 -5.93 24.83
CA VAL A 127 -3.11 -6.37 25.11
C VAL A 127 -2.42 -5.48 26.14
N CYS A 128 -2.57 -4.15 26.04
CA CYS A 128 -2.06 -3.23 27.05
C CYS A 128 -2.74 -3.44 28.41
N HIS A 129 -4.06 -3.62 28.43
CA HIS A 129 -4.79 -3.94 29.67
C HIS A 129 -4.36 -5.27 30.28
N ALA A 130 -4.16 -6.31 29.48
CA ALA A 130 -3.66 -7.60 29.96
C ALA A 130 -2.23 -7.48 30.54
N ALA A 131 -1.38 -6.63 29.94
CA ALA A 131 -0.05 -6.34 30.48
C ALA A 131 -0.13 -5.56 31.81
N ASP A 132 -1.03 -4.56 31.92
CA ASP A 132 -1.26 -3.79 33.15
C ASP A 132 -1.85 -4.66 34.27
N ASP A 133 -2.79 -5.55 33.95
CA ASP A 133 -3.38 -6.50 34.90
C ASP A 133 -2.36 -7.53 35.39
N LEU A 134 -1.48 -7.99 34.50
CA LEU A 134 -0.38 -8.88 34.84
C LEU A 134 0.66 -8.18 35.72
N HIS A 135 0.99 -6.92 35.44
CA HIS A 135 1.87 -6.11 36.29
C HIS A 135 1.27 -5.91 37.68
N ARG A 136 -0.03 -5.56 37.76
CA ARG A 136 -0.76 -5.46 39.03
C ARG A 136 -0.81 -6.77 39.80
N ALA A 137 -0.97 -7.91 39.11
CA ALA A 137 -0.93 -9.21 39.75
C ALA A 137 0.47 -9.52 40.32
N ILE A 138 1.54 -9.14 39.62
CA ILE A 138 2.93 -9.29 40.10
C ILE A 138 3.17 -8.40 41.32
N ASP A 139 2.68 -7.16 41.32
CA ASP A 139 2.76 -6.23 42.46
C ASP A 139 1.96 -6.75 43.66
N ALA A 140 0.75 -7.24 43.43
CA ALA A 140 -0.12 -7.81 44.47
C ALA A 140 0.44 -9.10 45.08
N LEU A 141 1.27 -9.84 44.33
CA LEU A 141 2.03 -10.98 44.85
C LEU A 141 3.21 -10.56 45.75
N GLY A 142 3.39 -9.25 45.99
CA GLY A 142 4.27 -8.72 47.03
C GLY A 142 5.73 -9.04 46.79
N VAL A 143 6.19 -8.83 45.56
CA VAL A 143 7.62 -8.88 45.25
C VAL A 143 8.23 -7.54 45.66
N GLU A 144 8.76 -7.50 46.89
CA GLU A 144 9.37 -6.36 47.63
C GLU A 144 8.33 -5.64 48.51
N ASP A 145 8.28 -5.76 49.83
CA ASP A 145 9.32 -5.91 50.85
C ASP A 145 8.80 -6.82 52.00
N GLY A 146 9.70 -7.43 52.75
CA GLY A 146 9.42 -8.48 53.74
C GLY A 146 8.71 -8.03 55.02
N SER A 147 7.66 -7.21 54.98
CA SER A 147 7.01 -6.67 56.19
C SER A 147 5.64 -7.29 56.50
N GLN A 148 5.66 -8.21 57.46
CA GLN A 148 4.74 -8.33 58.60
C GLN A 148 3.22 -8.58 58.40
N LEU A 149 2.82 -9.49 57.51
CA LEU A 149 1.55 -10.20 57.69
C LEU A 149 1.79 -11.71 57.71
N PRO A 150 1.29 -12.44 58.74
CA PRO A 150 1.41 -13.89 58.77
C PRO A 150 0.57 -14.48 57.64
N PRO A 151 1.10 -15.47 56.89
CA PRO A 151 0.35 -16.10 55.81
C PRO A 151 -0.83 -16.91 56.37
N PRO A 152 -1.97 -16.97 55.66
CA PRO A 152 -3.07 -17.87 56.02
C PRO A 152 -2.63 -19.33 55.90
N GLU A 153 -3.07 -20.17 56.86
CA GLU A 153 -2.72 -21.59 56.93
C GLU A 153 -3.11 -22.34 55.64
N GLY A 154 -2.14 -23.03 55.04
CA GLY A 154 -2.37 -23.99 53.94
C GLY A 154 -1.86 -23.57 52.56
N LEU A 155 -1.33 -22.36 52.36
CA LEU A 155 -0.67 -21.98 51.10
C LEU A 155 0.86 -22.17 51.19
N PRO A 156 1.51 -22.70 50.13
CA PRO A 156 2.95 -22.90 50.12
C PRO A 156 3.66 -21.56 50.31
N THR A 157 4.46 -21.51 51.37
CA THR A 157 5.37 -20.42 51.73
C THR A 157 6.20 -19.98 50.53
N LYS A 158 6.12 -18.68 50.21
CA LYS A 158 6.87 -17.90 49.21
C LYS A 158 7.44 -18.71 48.02
N PRO A 159 7.02 -18.42 46.76
CA PRO A 159 7.61 -19.08 45.59
C PRO A 159 9.13 -18.92 45.61
N SER A 160 9.82 -20.04 45.39
CA SER A 160 11.28 -20.07 45.43
C SER A 160 11.86 -19.07 44.42
N PRO A 161 13.08 -18.55 44.64
CA PRO A 161 13.71 -17.64 43.70
C PRO A 161 13.76 -18.18 42.26
N ALA A 162 13.85 -19.50 42.10
CA ALA A 162 13.79 -20.16 40.80
C ALA A 162 12.41 -20.04 40.14
N ILE A 163 11.33 -20.32 40.89
CA ILE A 163 9.95 -20.20 40.40
C ILE A 163 9.62 -18.74 40.05
N LYS A 164 10.08 -17.79 40.87
CA LYS A 164 9.92 -16.35 40.57
C LYS A 164 10.59 -15.97 39.24
N ARG A 165 11.83 -16.42 39.04
CA ARG A 165 12.59 -16.14 37.81
C ARG A 165 11.95 -16.81 36.58
N GLU A 166 11.40 -18.01 36.74
CA GLU A 166 10.69 -18.72 35.67
C GLU A 166 9.38 -18.02 35.27
N LEU A 167 8.61 -17.53 36.24
CA LEU A 167 7.42 -16.72 36.00
C LEU A 167 7.77 -15.41 35.30
N GLN A 168 8.78 -14.69 35.78
CA GLN A 168 9.26 -13.46 35.12
C GLN A 168 9.70 -13.71 33.68
N ASN A 169 10.43 -14.79 33.41
CA ASN A 169 10.85 -15.16 32.06
C ASN A 169 9.66 -15.54 31.16
N SER A 170 8.67 -16.24 31.71
CA SER A 170 7.45 -16.62 30.99
C SER A 170 6.62 -15.39 30.61
N VAL A 171 6.49 -14.42 31.52
CA VAL A 171 5.84 -13.13 31.28
C VAL A 171 6.60 -12.32 30.23
N ALA A 172 7.92 -12.21 30.34
CA ALA A 172 8.76 -11.51 29.37
C ALA A 172 8.68 -12.13 27.96
N ASN A 173 8.60 -13.47 27.86
CA ASN A 173 8.43 -14.16 26.60
C ASN A 173 7.04 -13.93 25.99
N LEU A 174 5.99 -13.92 26.82
CA LEU A 174 4.63 -13.59 26.38
C LEU A 174 4.55 -12.16 25.85
N LEU A 175 5.14 -11.19 26.56
CA LEU A 175 5.25 -9.81 26.10
C LEU A 175 6.05 -9.73 24.79
N ARG A 176 7.19 -10.41 24.67
CA ARG A 176 7.97 -10.43 23.41
C ARG A 176 7.18 -10.99 22.23
N LEU A 177 6.44 -12.09 22.41
CA LEU A 177 5.60 -12.68 21.36
C LEU A 177 4.49 -11.71 20.92
N ILE A 178 3.87 -11.03 21.89
CA ILE A 178 2.86 -10.00 21.65
C ILE A 178 3.45 -8.80 20.88
N LEU A 179 4.67 -8.38 21.22
CA LEU A 179 5.36 -7.26 20.56
C LEU A 179 5.83 -7.64 19.14
N LEU A 180 6.33 -8.87 18.95
CA LEU A 180 6.73 -9.42 17.65
C LEU A 180 5.54 -9.56 16.68
N HIS A 181 4.36 -9.92 17.18
CA HIS A 181 3.13 -9.99 16.37
C HIS A 181 2.52 -8.61 16.03
N ASN A 182 3.07 -7.51 16.56
CA ASN A 182 2.60 -6.13 16.32
C ASN A 182 3.50 -5.34 15.34
N ASP A 183 4.15 -6.01 14.38
CA ASP A 183 4.88 -5.44 13.24
C ASP A 183 5.95 -4.37 13.57
N GLY A 184 6.65 -4.51 14.71
CA GLY A 184 7.87 -3.71 14.97
C GLY A 184 7.65 -2.20 15.18
N GLN A 185 6.40 -1.74 15.38
CA GLN A 185 6.09 -0.32 15.59
C GLN A 185 6.32 0.21 17.01
N ILE A 186 6.92 -0.59 17.90
CA ILE A 186 7.23 -0.14 19.27
C ILE A 186 8.68 0.34 19.29
N SER A 187 8.84 1.64 19.55
CA SER A 187 10.15 2.28 19.54
C SER A 187 11.10 1.60 20.52
N HIS A 188 12.38 1.52 20.16
CA HIS A 188 13.42 0.94 21.00
C HIS A 188 13.54 1.64 22.37
N GLN A 189 13.10 2.90 22.49
CA GLN A 189 13.05 3.63 23.76
C GLN A 189 11.94 3.13 24.69
N THR A 190 10.80 2.74 24.13
CA THR A 190 9.67 2.18 24.90
C THR A 190 10.01 0.81 25.47
N LEU A 191 10.78 0.00 24.72
CA LEU A 191 11.28 -1.31 25.14
C LEU A 191 12.29 -1.25 26.30
N LYS A 192 13.01 -0.15 26.49
CA LYS A 192 13.99 0.01 27.59
C LYS A 192 13.36 0.38 28.93
N ARG A 193 12.05 0.70 28.97
CA ARG A 193 11.33 1.10 30.19
C ARG A 193 10.60 -0.05 30.87
N PHE A 194 10.51 -1.20 30.21
CA PHE A 194 10.04 -2.47 30.77
C PHE A 194 11.25 -3.34 31.10
#